data_AF-A0A945VQU9-F1
#
_entry.id   AF-A0A945VQU9-F1
#
_cell.length_a   1.000
_cell.length_b   1.000
_cell.length_c   1.000
_cell.angle_alpha   90.00
_cell.angle_beta   90.00
_cell.angle_gamma   90.00
#
_symmetry.space_group_name_H-M   'P 1'
#
loop_
_entity.id
_entity.type
_entity.pdbx_description
1 polymer ?
#
loop_
_entity_poly.entity_id
_entity_poly.type
_entity_poly.pdbx_seq_one_letter_code
_entity_poly.pdbx_strand_id
1 'polypeptide(L)'
;MEEEIIKGVPEALKLANKGLEITGALGGFLSRVFGTVPEDVVGVVGGDWLRQVRIRNADRLARKTDEILKERGIEENTKPMSPSVALPLLEAAQDETRDELFDIWARLIANGMDPERSSLIRQSIINVVKAFEPLDAVILQKVSEESQGCKSTIQINDYTEPLGISIDEFELSIQNLVNLDCITHPNRAYNGEVQVAMSTKLTHLGREVIRACKE
;
A
#
# COMPACT_ATOMS: atom_id res chain seq x y z
N MET A 1 10.58 -0.68 -61.77
CA MET A 1 10.10 -1.96 -61.20
C MET A 1 10.84 -2.08 -59.88
N GLU A 2 10.35 -1.37 -58.87
CA GLU A 2 10.89 -1.38 -57.51
C GLU A 2 9.85 -2.10 -56.66
N GLU A 3 10.14 -3.34 -56.31
CA GLU A 3 9.32 -4.13 -55.39
C GLU A 3 9.62 -3.73 -53.94
N GLU A 4 8.54 -3.49 -53.22
CA GLU A 4 8.45 -3.19 -51.80
C GLU A 4 9.23 -4.18 -50.94
N ILE A 5 10.17 -3.66 -50.16
CA ILE A 5 10.69 -4.35 -48.97
C ILE A 5 9.98 -3.72 -47.76
N ILE A 6 8.77 -4.18 -47.47
CA ILE A 6 8.19 -4.02 -46.12
C ILE A 6 8.93 -5.00 -45.21
N LYS A 7 10.06 -4.55 -44.64
CA LYS A 7 10.80 -5.31 -43.62
C LYS A 7 9.95 -5.40 -42.37
N GLY A 8 9.63 -6.64 -42.01
CA GLY A 8 8.73 -7.01 -40.92
C GLY A 8 9.10 -6.38 -39.59
N VAL A 9 8.12 -5.67 -39.02
CA VAL A 9 8.09 -5.31 -37.60
C VAL A 9 7.86 -6.60 -36.79
N PRO A 10 8.70 -6.91 -35.79
CA PRO A 10 8.55 -8.08 -34.92
C PRO A 10 7.13 -8.17 -34.34
N GLU A 11 6.58 -9.38 -34.26
CA GLU A 11 5.20 -9.63 -33.80
C GLU A 11 4.94 -9.13 -32.36
N ALA A 12 5.99 -9.07 -31.54
CA ALA A 12 5.99 -8.47 -30.20
C ALA A 12 5.63 -6.96 -30.22
N LEU A 13 6.07 -6.21 -31.24
CA LEU A 13 5.75 -4.79 -31.41
C LEU A 13 4.30 -4.56 -31.89
N LYS A 14 3.69 -5.55 -32.56
CA LYS A 14 2.26 -5.48 -32.96
C LYS A 14 1.32 -5.84 -31.80
N LEU A 15 1.75 -6.69 -30.87
CA LEU A 15 1.03 -7.00 -29.64
C LEU A 15 1.06 -5.84 -28.64
N ALA A 16 2.19 -5.12 -28.52
CA ALA A 16 2.29 -3.90 -27.73
C ALA A 16 1.31 -2.81 -28.21
N ASN A 17 1.10 -2.70 -29.53
CA ASN A 17 0.20 -1.71 -30.15
C ASN A 17 -1.31 -2.03 -30.04
N LYS A 18 -1.71 -3.23 -29.61
CA LYS A 18 -3.12 -3.66 -29.58
C LYS A 18 -3.78 -3.66 -28.19
N GLY A 19 -3.12 -3.13 -27.14
CA GLY A 19 -3.58 -3.37 -25.77
C GLY A 19 -3.64 -2.22 -24.76
N LEU A 20 -2.93 -1.09 -24.91
CA LEU A 20 -2.86 -0.10 -23.83
C LEU A 20 -2.67 1.32 -24.37
N GLU A 21 -3.75 2.11 -24.39
CA GLU A 21 -3.60 3.56 -24.29
C GLU A 21 -3.29 3.88 -22.83
N ILE A 22 -2.02 3.74 -22.43
CA ILE A 22 -1.54 4.41 -21.22
C ILE A 22 -1.70 5.90 -21.51
N THR A 23 -2.65 6.54 -20.84
CA THR A 23 -2.84 7.99 -20.98
C THR A 23 -1.55 8.70 -20.58
N GLY A 24 -1.26 9.85 -21.20
CA GLY A 24 0.00 10.56 -20.93
C GLY A 24 0.26 10.86 -19.44
N ALA A 25 -0.81 11.05 -18.65
CA ALA A 25 -0.73 11.26 -17.21
C ALA A 25 -0.25 10.01 -16.45
N LEU A 26 -0.85 8.84 -16.72
CA LEU A 26 -0.43 7.59 -16.08
C LEU A 26 0.98 7.18 -16.52
N GLY A 27 1.33 7.41 -17.78
CA GLY A 27 2.69 7.19 -18.29
C GLY A 27 3.73 8.07 -17.58
N GLY A 28 3.43 9.35 -17.39
CA GLY A 28 4.27 10.27 -16.63
C GLY A 28 4.45 9.85 -15.18
N PHE A 29 3.38 9.43 -14.51
CA PHE A 29 3.45 8.88 -13.16
C PHE A 29 4.37 7.66 -13.06
N LEU A 30 4.19 6.67 -13.93
CA LEU A 30 5.04 5.46 -13.95
C LEU A 30 6.51 5.81 -14.24
N SER A 31 6.77 6.77 -15.13
CA SER A 31 8.13 7.24 -15.39
C SER A 31 8.77 7.88 -14.17
N ARG A 32 8.02 8.58 -13.31
CA ARG A 32 8.56 9.12 -12.05
C ARG A 32 8.82 8.03 -11.02
N VAL A 33 7.94 7.04 -10.94
CA VAL A 33 8.07 5.91 -9.99
C VAL A 33 9.30 5.05 -10.32
N PHE A 34 9.51 4.73 -11.60
CA PHE A 34 10.55 3.79 -12.04
C PHE A 34 11.80 4.46 -12.64
N GLY A 35 11.74 5.75 -12.98
CA GLY A 35 12.80 6.47 -13.70
C GLY A 35 12.73 6.29 -15.22
N THR A 36 12.20 5.15 -15.69
CA THR A 36 11.84 4.86 -17.08
C THR A 36 10.55 4.03 -17.10
N VAL A 37 9.74 4.12 -18.15
CA VAL A 37 8.55 3.25 -18.28
C VAL A 37 9.01 1.85 -18.69
N PRO A 38 8.86 0.80 -17.86
CA PRO A 38 9.33 -0.53 -18.22
C PRO A 38 8.43 -1.13 -19.31
N GLU A 39 9.04 -1.74 -20.33
CA GLU A 39 8.31 -2.41 -21.43
C GLU A 39 7.40 -3.55 -20.92
N ASP A 40 7.77 -4.19 -19.80
CA ASP A 40 7.06 -5.34 -19.20
C ASP A 40 5.94 -4.96 -18.20
N VAL A 41 5.87 -3.71 -17.72
CA VAL A 41 4.77 -3.25 -16.83
C VAL A 41 3.43 -3.22 -17.57
N VAL A 42 3.47 -3.26 -18.90
CA VAL A 42 2.33 -3.29 -19.81
C VAL A 42 1.57 -4.64 -19.77
N GLY A 43 2.13 -5.67 -19.12
CA GLY A 43 1.76 -7.07 -19.37
C GLY A 43 1.33 -7.95 -18.19
N VAL A 44 0.82 -7.43 -17.06
CA VAL A 44 0.32 -8.31 -15.97
C VAL A 44 -1.20 -8.55 -16.15
N VAL A 45 -1.58 -9.48 -17.02
CA VAL A 45 -3.00 -9.75 -17.39
C VAL A 45 -3.41 -11.19 -17.10
N GLY A 46 -4.45 -11.33 -16.26
CA GLY A 46 -5.59 -12.21 -16.54
C GLY A 46 -6.83 -11.33 -16.78
N GLY A 47 -7.73 -11.74 -17.69
CA GLY A 47 -9.10 -11.22 -17.92
C GLY A 47 -9.28 -9.72 -18.28
N ASP A 48 -10.11 -9.42 -19.29
CA ASP A 48 -10.41 -8.04 -19.73
C ASP A 48 -10.99 -7.13 -18.63
N TRP A 49 -11.79 -7.68 -17.70
CA TRP A 49 -12.36 -6.89 -16.59
C TRP A 49 -11.31 -6.50 -15.54
N LEU A 50 -10.45 -7.43 -15.13
CA LEU A 50 -9.37 -7.18 -14.16
C LEU A 50 -8.40 -6.11 -14.68
N ARG A 51 -8.11 -6.14 -15.98
CA ARG A 51 -7.30 -5.12 -16.64
C ARG A 51 -7.90 -3.72 -16.48
N GLN A 52 -9.20 -3.57 -16.68
CA GLN A 52 -9.87 -2.26 -16.54
C GLN A 52 -9.89 -1.77 -15.10
N VAL A 53 -10.09 -2.65 -14.12
CA VAL A 53 -10.03 -2.29 -12.69
C VAL A 53 -8.64 -1.78 -12.34
N ARG A 54 -7.58 -2.51 -12.71
CA ARG A 54 -6.19 -2.12 -12.45
C ARG A 54 -5.83 -0.79 -13.08
N ILE A 55 -6.24 -0.53 -14.32
CA ILE A 55 -5.99 0.77 -14.98
C ILE A 55 -6.66 1.92 -14.22
N ARG A 56 -7.93 1.75 -13.81
CA ARG A 56 -8.64 2.77 -13.02
C ARG A 56 -7.98 2.99 -11.67
N ASN A 57 -7.57 1.92 -11.00
CA ASN A 57 -6.87 2.00 -9.71
C ASN A 57 -5.51 2.67 -9.86
N ALA A 58 -4.75 2.37 -10.91
CA ALA A 58 -3.47 3.01 -11.20
C ALA A 58 -3.62 4.52 -11.44
N ASP A 59 -4.63 4.93 -12.21
CA ASP A 59 -4.95 6.33 -12.45
C ASP A 59 -5.40 7.06 -11.16
N ARG A 60 -6.22 6.40 -10.33
CA ARG A 60 -6.60 6.90 -9.00
C ARG A 60 -5.37 7.04 -8.08
N LEU A 61 -4.46 6.05 -8.11
CA LEU A 61 -3.24 6.05 -7.29
C LEU A 61 -2.32 7.19 -7.69
N ALA A 62 -2.15 7.40 -9.00
CA ALA A 62 -1.36 8.49 -9.55
C ALA A 62 -1.87 9.84 -9.05
N ARG A 63 -3.19 10.09 -9.16
CA ARG A 63 -3.80 11.34 -8.65
C ARG A 63 -3.58 11.53 -7.16
N LYS A 64 -3.89 10.51 -6.34
CA LYS A 64 -3.77 10.61 -4.88
C LYS A 64 -2.33 10.78 -4.43
N THR A 65 -1.39 10.10 -5.09
CA THR A 65 0.04 10.27 -4.83
C THR A 65 0.48 11.69 -5.18
N ASP A 66 0.06 12.22 -6.33
CA ASP A 66 0.39 13.59 -6.75
C ASP A 66 -0.20 14.66 -5.82
N GLU A 67 -1.40 14.43 -5.27
CA GLU A 67 -1.99 15.28 -4.22
C GLU A 67 -1.08 15.31 -2.98
N ILE A 68 -0.68 14.14 -2.47
CA ILE A 68 0.21 14.04 -1.30
C ILE A 68 1.56 14.72 -1.54
N LEU A 69 2.16 14.52 -2.73
CA LEU A 69 3.45 15.13 -3.08
C LEU A 69 3.35 16.66 -3.14
N LYS A 70 2.26 17.20 -3.70
CA LYS A 70 2.00 18.64 -3.77
C LYS A 70 1.73 19.27 -2.41
N GLU A 71 0.94 18.61 -1.57
CA GLU A 71 0.66 19.06 -0.21
C GLU A 71 1.95 19.17 0.62
N ARG A 72 2.95 18.35 0.31
CA ARG A 72 4.29 18.38 0.91
C ARG A 72 5.29 19.31 0.20
N GLY A 73 4.96 19.84 -0.98
CA GLY A 73 5.84 20.69 -1.77
C GLY A 73 7.09 19.98 -2.31
N ILE A 74 7.00 18.67 -2.58
CA ILE A 74 8.12 17.86 -3.06
C ILE A 74 7.93 17.30 -4.47
N GLU A 75 6.87 17.69 -5.18
CA GLU A 75 6.50 17.20 -6.51
C GLU A 75 7.62 17.37 -7.56
N GLU A 76 8.44 18.42 -7.42
CA GLU A 76 9.59 18.71 -8.29
C GLU A 76 10.90 18.04 -7.82
N ASN A 77 10.94 17.46 -6.62
CA ASN A 77 12.14 16.86 -6.01
C ASN A 77 11.96 15.36 -5.72
N THR A 78 11.13 14.69 -6.50
CA THR A 78 10.92 13.24 -6.35
C THR A 78 12.10 12.45 -6.91
N LYS A 79 12.31 11.24 -6.37
CA LYS A 79 13.31 10.29 -6.84
C LYS A 79 12.62 8.96 -7.22
N PRO A 80 13.05 8.31 -8.32
CA PRO A 80 12.55 6.98 -8.63
C PRO A 80 12.93 5.96 -7.56
N MET A 81 12.02 5.02 -7.33
CA MET A 81 12.23 3.88 -6.45
C MET A 81 13.02 2.78 -7.17
N SER A 82 13.70 1.93 -6.39
CA SER A 82 14.25 0.69 -6.93
C SER A 82 13.12 -0.18 -7.51
N PRO A 83 13.28 -0.78 -8.71
CA PRO A 83 12.27 -1.68 -9.28
C PRO A 83 11.86 -2.83 -8.34
N SER A 84 12.80 -3.32 -7.51
CA SER A 84 12.55 -4.36 -6.51
C SER A 84 11.58 -3.95 -5.39
N VAL A 85 11.30 -2.66 -5.22
CA VAL A 85 10.34 -2.11 -4.26
C VAL A 85 9.13 -1.55 -4.98
N ALA A 86 9.36 -0.80 -6.06
CA ALA A 86 8.32 -0.14 -6.85
C ALA A 86 7.31 -1.12 -7.45
N LEU A 87 7.80 -2.24 -8.01
CA LEU A 87 6.94 -3.20 -8.70
C LEU A 87 5.99 -3.93 -7.73
N PRO A 88 6.46 -4.56 -6.63
CA PRO A 88 5.55 -5.17 -5.65
C PRO A 88 4.58 -4.16 -5.02
N LEU A 89 5.02 -2.92 -4.81
CA LEU A 89 4.17 -1.86 -4.23
C LEU A 89 3.03 -1.48 -5.16
N LEU A 90 3.33 -1.24 -6.45
CA LEU A 90 2.31 -0.88 -7.44
C LEU A 90 1.35 -2.03 -7.72
N GLU A 91 1.84 -3.27 -7.81
CA GLU A 91 0.98 -4.45 -7.99
C GLU A 91 -0.01 -4.59 -6.82
N ALA A 92 0.49 -4.51 -5.58
CA ALA A 92 -0.36 -4.59 -4.40
C ALA A 92 -1.38 -3.44 -4.35
N ALA A 93 -0.95 -2.22 -4.67
CA ALA A 93 -1.81 -1.05 -4.67
C ALA A 93 -2.91 -1.11 -5.76
N GLN A 94 -2.59 -1.62 -6.96
CA GLN A 94 -3.55 -1.74 -8.06
C GLN A 94 -4.62 -2.81 -7.79
N ASP A 95 -4.26 -3.87 -7.05
CA ASP A 95 -5.18 -4.93 -6.67
C ASP A 95 -6.04 -4.55 -5.46
N GLU A 96 -5.76 -3.44 -4.78
CA GLU A 96 -6.54 -2.97 -3.64
C GLU A 96 -7.80 -2.23 -4.08
N THR A 97 -8.95 -2.63 -3.52
CA THR A 97 -10.26 -2.02 -3.78
C THR A 97 -10.91 -1.42 -2.54
N ARG A 98 -10.36 -1.68 -1.35
CA ARG A 98 -10.84 -1.14 -0.06
C ARG A 98 -10.25 0.25 0.14
N ASP A 99 -11.10 1.26 0.29
CA ASP A 99 -10.69 2.67 0.28
C ASP A 99 -9.75 3.02 1.44
N GLU A 100 -9.93 2.40 2.61
CA GLU A 100 -9.11 2.62 3.80
C GLU A 100 -7.64 2.22 3.57
N LEU A 101 -7.42 1.13 2.83
CA LEU A 101 -6.09 0.63 2.50
C LEU A 101 -5.51 1.33 1.27
N PHE A 102 -6.37 1.76 0.34
CA PHE A 102 -5.97 2.53 -0.84
C PHE A 102 -5.16 3.78 -0.48
N ASP A 103 -5.62 4.54 0.52
CA ASP A 103 -4.92 5.74 0.98
C ASP A 103 -3.56 5.42 1.63
N ILE A 104 -3.41 4.24 2.23
CA ILE A 104 -2.11 3.77 2.75
C ILE A 104 -1.16 3.52 1.57
N TRP A 105 -1.63 2.87 0.51
CA TRP A 105 -0.82 2.61 -0.68
C TRP A 105 -0.34 3.90 -1.36
N ALA A 106 -1.21 4.89 -1.52
CA ALA A 106 -0.81 6.19 -2.07
C ALA A 106 0.27 6.88 -1.21
N ARG A 107 0.13 6.84 0.13
CA ARG A 107 1.14 7.36 1.06
C ARG A 107 2.46 6.60 0.98
N LEU A 108 2.43 5.28 0.85
CA LEU A 108 3.64 4.47 0.67
C LEU A 108 4.38 4.80 -0.63
N ILE A 109 3.66 5.01 -1.73
CA ILE A 109 4.27 5.41 -3.01
C ILE A 109 4.87 6.80 -2.88
N ALA A 110 4.14 7.77 -2.31
CA ALA A 110 4.65 9.13 -2.09
C ALA A 110 5.90 9.12 -1.20
N ASN A 111 5.88 8.38 -0.10
CA ASN A 111 7.03 8.21 0.80
C ASN A 111 8.21 7.51 0.13
N GLY A 112 7.95 6.58 -0.79
CA GLY A 112 8.99 5.92 -1.58
C GLY A 112 9.65 6.85 -2.60
N MET A 113 8.90 7.82 -3.12
CA MET A 113 9.38 8.84 -4.06
C MET A 113 10.05 10.04 -3.38
N ASP A 114 9.78 10.27 -2.11
CA ASP A 114 10.42 11.31 -1.31
C ASP A 114 11.87 10.92 -0.96
N PRO A 115 12.90 11.69 -1.37
CA PRO A 115 14.29 11.38 -1.10
C PRO A 115 14.60 11.15 0.39
N GLU A 116 13.95 11.91 1.29
CA GLU A 116 14.19 11.85 2.74
C GLU A 116 13.51 10.64 3.39
N ARG A 117 12.48 10.08 2.74
CA ARG A 117 11.67 8.98 3.26
C ARG A 117 11.82 7.66 2.49
N SER A 118 12.46 7.68 1.32
CA SER A 118 12.60 6.52 0.44
C SER A 118 13.19 5.28 1.14
N SER A 119 14.07 5.49 2.12
CA SER A 119 14.67 4.42 2.94
C SER A 119 13.70 3.71 3.89
N LEU A 120 12.51 4.27 4.13
CA LEU A 120 11.46 3.69 4.95
C LEU A 120 10.75 2.56 4.23
N ILE A 121 10.64 2.62 2.91
CA ILE A 121 9.83 1.66 2.15
C ILE A 121 10.66 0.40 1.85
N ARG A 122 10.21 -0.73 2.39
CA ARG A 122 10.85 -2.05 2.24
C ARG A 122 9.82 -3.09 1.86
N GLN A 123 10.24 -4.18 1.21
CA GLN A 123 9.35 -5.30 0.88
C GLN A 123 8.64 -5.89 2.10
N SER A 124 9.28 -5.91 3.27
CA SER A 124 8.64 -6.36 4.51
C SER A 124 7.42 -5.52 4.89
N ILE A 125 7.46 -4.20 4.67
CA ILE A 125 6.33 -3.30 4.94
C ILE A 125 5.22 -3.54 3.92
N ILE A 126 5.57 -3.67 2.63
CA ILE A 126 4.61 -3.97 1.57
C ILE A 126 3.85 -5.26 1.90
N ASN A 127 4.57 -6.31 2.32
CA ASN A 127 3.96 -7.59 2.66
C ASN A 127 3.02 -7.51 3.87
N VAL A 128 3.38 -6.71 4.89
CA VAL A 128 2.52 -6.49 6.06
C VAL A 128 1.24 -5.75 5.65
N VAL A 129 1.35 -4.65 4.92
CA VAL A 129 0.19 -3.85 4.51
C VAL A 129 -0.72 -4.63 3.56
N LYS A 130 -0.15 -5.47 2.69
CA LYS A 130 -0.92 -6.38 1.82
C LYS A 130 -1.75 -7.40 2.61
N ALA A 131 -1.34 -7.75 3.82
CA ALA A 131 -2.03 -8.68 4.69
C ALA A 131 -3.00 -8.01 5.69
N PHE A 132 -3.14 -6.67 5.63
CA PHE A 132 -4.11 -5.96 6.45
C PHE A 132 -5.53 -6.12 5.92
N GLU A 133 -6.45 -6.21 6.88
CA GLU A 133 -7.82 -5.78 6.71
C GLU A 133 -7.96 -4.29 7.09
N PRO A 134 -9.00 -3.58 6.59
CA PRO A 134 -9.21 -2.16 6.91
C PRO A 134 -9.17 -1.85 8.40
N LEU A 135 -9.77 -2.72 9.22
CA LEU A 135 -9.82 -2.55 10.67
C LEU A 135 -8.42 -2.65 11.33
N ASP A 136 -7.54 -3.50 10.80
CA ASP A 136 -6.17 -3.67 11.31
C ASP A 136 -5.39 -2.36 11.20
N ALA A 137 -5.51 -1.69 10.05
CA ALA A 137 -4.85 -0.41 9.83
C ALA A 137 -5.35 0.66 10.81
N VAL A 138 -6.66 0.73 11.02
CA VAL A 138 -7.30 1.69 11.94
C VAL A 138 -6.87 1.43 13.39
N ILE A 139 -6.92 0.17 13.84
CA ILE A 139 -6.53 -0.20 15.20
C ILE A 139 -5.04 0.04 15.42
N LEU A 140 -4.17 -0.35 14.48
CA LEU A 140 -2.73 -0.15 14.62
C LEU A 140 -2.37 1.33 14.71
N GLN A 141 -3.04 2.19 13.94
CA GLN A 141 -2.86 3.63 14.01
C GLN A 141 -3.23 4.18 15.39
N LYS A 142 -4.43 3.86 15.90
CA LYS A 142 -4.89 4.28 17.23
C LYS A 142 -3.95 3.79 18.34
N VAL A 143 -3.57 2.52 18.31
CA VAL A 143 -2.60 1.94 19.26
C VAL A 143 -1.26 2.71 19.21
N SER A 144 -0.81 3.13 18.03
CA SER A 144 0.40 3.93 17.93
C SER A 144 0.28 5.33 18.52
N GLU A 145 -0.89 5.95 18.44
CA GLU A 145 -1.14 7.28 18.98
C GLU A 145 -1.17 7.24 20.51
N GLU A 146 -1.80 6.21 21.09
CA GLU A 146 -1.90 6.02 22.53
C GLU A 146 -0.60 5.52 23.17
N SER A 147 0.16 4.67 22.48
CA SER A 147 1.34 4.04 23.06
C SER A 147 2.57 4.95 23.14
N GLN A 148 2.68 5.96 22.26
CA GLN A 148 3.89 6.79 22.10
C GLN A 148 5.21 5.97 22.05
N GLY A 149 5.15 4.72 21.58
CA GLY A 149 6.30 3.80 21.52
C GLY A 149 6.56 2.96 22.78
N CYS A 150 5.74 3.10 23.82
CA CYS A 150 5.80 2.34 25.07
C CYS A 150 4.74 1.24 25.15
N LYS A 151 4.71 0.49 26.25
CA LYS A 151 3.61 -0.44 26.56
C LYS A 151 2.35 0.38 26.88
N SER A 152 1.26 0.14 26.16
CA SER A 152 -0.04 0.75 26.39
C SER A 152 -1.02 -0.24 27.02
N THR A 153 -1.98 0.28 27.76
CA THR A 153 -3.21 -0.42 28.12
C THR A 153 -4.33 0.26 27.37
N ILE A 154 -5.01 -0.48 26.49
CA ILE A 154 -6.11 0.02 25.68
C ILE A 154 -7.42 -0.52 26.26
N GLN A 155 -8.43 0.35 26.42
CA GLN A 155 -9.78 -0.10 26.78
C GLN A 155 -10.47 -0.55 25.51
N ILE A 156 -11.07 -1.74 25.50
CA ILE A 156 -11.68 -2.30 24.29
C ILE A 156 -12.82 -1.39 23.79
N ASN A 157 -13.58 -0.82 24.72
CA ASN A 157 -14.70 0.07 24.40
C ASN A 157 -14.29 1.38 23.73
N ASP A 158 -13.05 1.87 23.93
CA ASP A 158 -12.52 3.06 23.25
C ASP A 158 -12.33 2.81 21.74
N TYR A 159 -12.37 1.54 21.33
CA TYR A 159 -12.25 1.11 19.94
C TYR A 159 -13.59 0.63 19.40
N THR A 160 -14.30 -0.24 20.13
CA THR A 160 -15.53 -0.87 19.65
C THR A 160 -16.69 0.11 19.51
N GLU A 161 -16.93 0.98 20.51
CA GLU A 161 -18.06 1.90 20.48
C GLU A 161 -17.93 2.98 19.39
N PRO A 162 -16.78 3.68 19.25
CA PRO A 162 -16.64 4.72 18.22
C PRO A 162 -16.59 4.16 16.80
N LEU A 163 -16.11 2.93 16.62
CA LEU A 163 -16.03 2.27 15.31
C LEU A 163 -17.30 1.48 14.98
N GLY A 164 -18.21 1.28 15.94
CA GLY A 164 -19.43 0.50 15.75
C GLY A 164 -19.18 -0.98 15.45
N ILE A 165 -18.07 -1.54 15.95
CA ILE A 165 -17.65 -2.93 15.71
C ILE A 165 -17.90 -3.80 16.94
N SER A 166 -18.04 -5.10 16.73
CA SER A 166 -18.12 -6.07 17.82
C SER A 166 -16.77 -6.28 18.51
N ILE A 167 -16.81 -6.81 19.73
CA ILE A 167 -15.58 -7.23 20.45
C ILE A 167 -14.86 -8.33 19.66
N ASP A 168 -15.59 -9.27 19.07
CA ASP A 168 -15.00 -10.37 18.28
C ASP A 168 -14.24 -9.86 17.05
N GLU A 169 -14.78 -8.87 16.32
CA GLU A 169 -14.08 -8.24 15.19
C GLU A 169 -12.80 -7.51 15.63
N PHE A 170 -12.88 -6.80 16.77
CA PHE A 170 -11.72 -6.15 17.36
C PHE A 170 -10.64 -7.16 17.78
N GLU A 171 -11.03 -8.24 18.46
CA GLU A 171 -10.11 -9.31 18.89
C GLU A 171 -9.47 -10.02 17.69
N LEU A 172 -10.24 -10.27 16.62
CA LEU A 172 -9.72 -10.85 15.38
C LEU A 172 -8.65 -9.94 14.76
N SER A 173 -8.89 -8.64 14.72
CA SER A 173 -7.93 -7.66 14.22
C SER A 173 -6.68 -7.58 15.08
N ILE A 174 -6.82 -7.57 16.41
CA ILE A 174 -5.68 -7.64 17.33
C ILE A 174 -4.86 -8.92 17.09
N GLN A 175 -5.51 -10.07 16.93
CA GLN A 175 -4.83 -11.33 16.65
C GLN A 175 -4.09 -11.28 15.31
N ASN A 176 -4.67 -10.65 14.28
CA ASN A 176 -3.99 -10.48 13.00
C ASN A 176 -2.76 -9.57 13.14
N LEU A 177 -2.88 -8.44 13.84
CA LEU A 177 -1.76 -7.54 14.13
C LEU A 177 -0.64 -8.20 14.96
N VAL A 178 -0.97 -9.15 15.84
CA VAL A 178 0.02 -9.99 16.52
C VAL A 178 0.69 -10.95 15.55
N ASN A 179 -0.07 -11.63 14.69
CA ASN A 179 0.45 -12.57 13.70
C ASN A 179 1.37 -11.90 12.67
N LEU A 180 1.08 -10.65 12.31
CA LEU A 180 1.89 -9.81 11.43
C LEU A 180 3.08 -9.14 12.14
N ASP A 181 3.33 -9.50 13.41
CA ASP A 181 4.38 -8.93 14.25
C ASP A 181 4.33 -7.39 14.28
N CYS A 182 3.14 -6.79 14.29
CA CYS A 182 2.95 -5.34 14.43
C CYS A 182 2.82 -4.93 15.91
N ILE A 183 2.18 -5.79 16.71
CA ILE A 183 2.02 -5.60 18.15
C ILE A 183 2.32 -6.89 18.90
N THR A 184 2.65 -6.74 20.18
CA THR A 184 2.68 -7.83 21.14
C THR A 184 1.56 -7.64 22.14
N HIS A 185 0.84 -8.73 22.45
CA HIS A 185 -0.17 -8.79 23.49
C HIS A 185 0.21 -9.95 24.43
N PRO A 186 0.44 -9.71 25.74
CA PRO A 186 0.76 -10.78 26.66
C PRO A 186 -0.45 -11.69 26.78
N ASN A 187 -0.30 -12.93 26.32
CA ASN A 187 -1.36 -13.93 26.39
C ASN A 187 -1.75 -14.15 27.86
N ARG A 188 -2.96 -13.71 28.24
CA ARG A 188 -3.53 -13.97 29.57
C ARG A 188 -4.56 -15.08 29.44
N ALA A 189 -4.48 -16.05 30.35
CA ALA A 189 -5.46 -17.12 30.42
C ALA A 189 -6.87 -16.52 30.52
N TYR A 190 -7.72 -16.88 29.56
CA TYR A 190 -9.13 -16.51 29.55
C TYR A 190 -9.81 -17.12 30.79
N ASN A 191 -10.22 -16.28 31.73
CA ASN A 191 -10.86 -16.69 32.99
C ASN A 191 -12.40 -16.69 32.90
N GLY A 192 -12.99 -16.46 31.72
CA GLY A 192 -14.44 -16.39 31.52
C GLY A 192 -15.07 -15.02 31.80
N GLU A 193 -14.27 -14.00 32.14
CA GLU A 193 -14.75 -12.62 32.26
C GLU A 193 -14.58 -11.86 30.95
N VAL A 194 -15.54 -10.99 30.62
CA VAL A 194 -15.43 -10.07 29.48
C VAL A 194 -14.23 -9.16 29.71
N GLN A 195 -13.24 -9.23 28.83
CA GLN A 195 -12.10 -8.31 28.90
C GLN A 195 -12.57 -6.90 28.56
N VAL A 196 -12.37 -5.97 29.48
CA VAL A 196 -12.64 -4.55 29.26
C VAL A 196 -11.40 -3.78 28.85
N ALA A 197 -10.21 -4.34 29.09
CA ALA A 197 -8.93 -3.73 28.78
C ALA A 197 -7.88 -4.78 28.42
N MET A 198 -6.99 -4.41 27.52
CA MET A 198 -5.88 -5.25 27.10
C MET A 198 -4.57 -4.47 27.05
N SER A 199 -3.45 -5.15 27.28
CA SER A 199 -2.13 -4.50 27.23
C SER A 199 -1.43 -4.81 25.93
N THR A 200 -1.04 -3.78 25.19
CA THR A 200 -0.38 -3.92 23.90
C THR A 200 0.97 -3.21 23.91
N LYS A 201 1.87 -3.62 23.02
CA LYS A 201 3.11 -2.89 22.75
C LYS A 201 3.47 -3.04 21.28
N LEU A 202 3.77 -1.92 20.62
CA LEU A 202 4.30 -1.94 19.25
C LEU A 202 5.63 -2.69 19.18
N THR A 203 5.76 -3.58 18.20
CA THR A 203 7.04 -4.22 17.86
C THR A 203 7.95 -3.23 17.11
N HIS A 204 9.16 -3.67 16.73
CA HIS A 204 9.99 -2.88 15.82
C HIS A 204 9.35 -2.77 14.44
N LEU A 205 8.80 -3.87 13.91
CA LEU A 205 8.16 -3.89 12.61
C LEU A 205 6.90 -3.01 12.59
N GLY A 206 6.03 -3.09 13.60
CA GLY A 206 4.84 -2.25 13.70
C GLY A 206 5.15 -0.74 13.75
N ARG A 207 6.21 -0.35 14.45
CA ARG A 207 6.69 1.05 14.43
C ARG A 207 7.15 1.49 13.04
N GLU A 208 7.89 0.63 12.34
CA GLU A 208 8.37 0.93 10.99
C GLU A 208 7.21 1.00 9.99
N VAL A 209 6.20 0.12 10.11
CA VAL A 209 4.98 0.15 9.29
C VAL A 209 4.24 1.46 9.50
N ILE A 210 3.99 1.86 10.75
CA ILE A 210 3.36 3.15 11.05
C ILE A 210 4.18 4.31 10.50
N ARG A 211 5.50 4.30 10.68
CA ARG A 211 6.39 5.35 10.18
C ARG A 211 6.35 5.44 8.65
N ALA A 212 6.28 4.32 7.95
CA ALA A 212 6.20 4.26 6.50
C ALA A 212 4.81 4.65 5.95
N CYS A 213 3.73 4.47 6.72
CA CYS A 213 2.36 4.81 6.29
C CYS A 213 1.92 6.22 6.69
N LYS A 214 2.69 6.91 7.55
CA LYS A 214 2.41 8.28 7.97
C LYS A 214 2.77 9.31 6.91
N GLU A 215 2.06 10.43 6.97
CA GLU A 215 2.30 11.58 6.09
C GLU A 215 3.59 12.34 6.40
#